data_AF-A0A9X0XAK7-F1
#
_entry.id   AF-A0A9X0XAK7-F1
#
_cell.length_a   1.000
_cell.length_b   1.000
_cell.length_c   1.000
_cell.angle_alpha   90.00
_cell.angle_beta   90.00
_cell.angle_gamma   90.00
#
_symmetry.space_group_name_H-M   'P 1'
#
loop_
_entity.id
_entity.type
_entity.pdbx_description
1 polymer ?
#
loop_
_entity_poly.entity_id
_entity_poly.type
_entity_poly.pdbx_seq_one_letter_code
_entity_poly.pdbx_strand_id
1 'polypeptide(L)' 'MQVFNVEGMSCGHCVKAITQALQAKDPAASVRIDLAAKEVGVESALTAD' A
#
# COMPACT_ATOMS: atom_id res chain seq x y z
N MET A 1 8.02 8.11 -2.22
CA MET A 1 7.67 7.02 -1.29
C MET A 1 6.71 7.58 -0.26
N GLN A 2 5.45 7.15 -0.26
CA GLN A 2 4.44 7.54 0.72
C GLN A 2 4.25 6.39 1.71
N VAL A 3 4.21 6.69 3.01
CA VAL A 3 3.99 5.69 4.05
C VAL A 3 2.66 5.98 4.72
N PHE A 4 1.79 4.98 4.76
CA PHE A 4 0.48 5.05 5.37
C PHE A 4 0.47 4.18 6.62
N ASN A 5 0.16 4.78 7.76
CA ASN A 5 -0.07 4.05 9.00
C ASN A 5 -1.52 3.55 8.99
N VAL A 6 -1.73 2.25 8.81
CA VAL A 6 -3.08 1.68 8.68
C VAL A 6 -3.47 1.02 9.99
N GLU A 7 -4.26 1.75 10.79
CA GLU A 7 -4.86 1.22 12.00
C GLU A 7 -5.92 0.16 11.63
N GLY A 8 -5.78 -1.05 12.15
CA GLY A 8 -6.71 -2.15 11.87
C GLY A 8 -6.30 -3.12 10.74
N MET A 9 -5.03 -3.15 10.33
CA MET A 9 -4.47 -4.26 9.53
C MET A 9 -4.54 -5.58 10.33
N SER A 10 -5.72 -6.19 10.37
CA SER A 10 -6.00 -7.41 11.15
C SER A 10 -5.81 -8.69 10.35
N CYS A 11 -5.72 -8.61 9.01
CA CYS A 11 -5.61 -9.78 8.16
C CYS A 11 -5.14 -9.37 6.76
N GLY A 12 -4.13 -10.04 6.18
CA GLY A 12 -3.47 -9.70 4.90
C GLY A 12 -4.36 -9.61 3.64
N HIS A 13 -5.68 -9.69 3.77
CA HIS A 13 -6.65 -9.43 2.70
C HIS A 13 -6.65 -7.98 2.21
N CYS A 14 -6.53 -7.01 3.13
CA CYS A 14 -6.50 -5.58 2.79
C CYS A 14 -5.31 -5.25 1.89
N VAL A 15 -4.15 -5.85 2.20
CA VAL A 15 -2.89 -5.68 1.46
C VAL A 15 -3.04 -6.02 -0.01
N LYS A 16 -3.61 -7.19 -0.32
CA LYS A 16 -3.77 -7.64 -1.69
C LYS A 16 -4.75 -6.75 -2.45
N ALA A 17 -5.83 -6.32 -1.80
CA ALA A 17 -6.80 -5.41 -2.39
C ALA A 17 -6.18 -4.03 -2.71
N ILE A 18 -5.41 -3.46 -1.77
CA ILE A 18 -4.72 -2.18 -1.95
C ILE A 18 -3.68 -2.29 -3.07
N THR A 19 -2.88 -3.36 -3.08
CA THR A 19 -1.86 -3.60 -4.12
C THR A 19 -2.50 -3.72 -5.49
N GLN A 20 -3.58 -4.48 -5.63
CA GLN A 20 -4.30 -4.63 -6.89
C GLN A 20 -4.92 -3.30 -7.36
N ALA A 21 -5.53 -2.53 -6.45
CA ALA A 21 -6.12 -1.24 -6.77
C ALA A 21 -5.08 -0.21 -7.21
N LEU A 22 -3.91 -0.21 -6.57
CA LEU A 22 -2.78 0.63 -6.95
C LEU A 22 -2.18 0.18 -8.28
N GLN A 23 -1.90 -1.11 -8.47
CA GLN A 23 -1.38 -1.65 -9.73
C GLN A 23 -2.33 -1.44 -10.92
N ALA A 24 -3.64 -1.42 -10.68
CA ALA A 24 -4.63 -1.11 -11.71
C ALA A 24 -4.57 0.35 -12.19
N LYS A 25 -4.14 1.28 -11.33
CA LYS A 25 -3.96 2.70 -11.66
C LYS A 25 -2.53 3.03 -12.11
N ASP A 26 -1.54 2.41 -11.49
CA ASP A 26 -0.12 2.52 -11.79
C ASP A 26 0.52 1.13 -11.72
N PRO A 27 0.73 0.47 -12.87
CA PRO A 27 1.32 -0.86 -12.91
C PRO A 27 2.79 -0.88 -12.48
N ALA A 28 3.47 0.27 -12.37
CA ALA A 28 4.81 0.40 -11.82
C ALA A 28 4.81 0.63 -10.30
N ALA A 29 3.64 0.74 -9.66
CA ALA A 29 3.54 0.92 -8.22
C ALA A 29 4.08 -0.30 -7.45
N SER A 30 5.00 -0.01 -6.54
CA SER A 30 5.56 -0.95 -5.57
C SER A 30 4.92 -0.74 -4.20
N VAL A 31 4.40 -1.79 -3.59
CA VAL A 31 3.78 -1.75 -2.26
C VAL A 31 4.60 -2.61 -1.30
N ARG A 32 5.08 -2.00 -0.21
CA ARG A 32 5.71 -2.67 0.93
C ARG A 32 4.76 -2.60 2.11
N ILE A 33 4.60 -3.71 2.82
CA ILE A 33 3.75 -3.77 4.01
C ILE A 33 4.59 -4.31 5.15
N ASP A 34 4.65 -3.54 6.21
CA ASP A 34 5.34 -3.87 7.43
C ASP A 34 4.31 -4.10 8.54
N LEU A 35 3.91 -5.36 8.72
CA LEU A 35 2.89 -5.71 9.72
C LEU A 35 3.41 -5.56 11.16
N ALA A 36 4.73 -5.64 11.36
CA ALA A 36 5.37 -5.43 12.65
C ALA A 36 5.25 -3.96 13.07
N ALA A 37 5.52 -3.04 12.13
CA ALA A 37 5.37 -1.60 12.35
C ALA A 37 3.92 -1.09 12.13
N LYS A 38 3.05 -1.91 11.50
CA LYS A 38 1.69 -1.54 11.06
C LYS A 38 1.68 -0.43 9.99
N GLU A 39 2.67 -0.47 9.12
CA GLU A 39 2.89 0.54 8.08
C GLU A 39 2.73 -0.07 6.68
N VAL A 40 2.23 0.74 5.74
CA VAL A 40 2.16 0.41 4.32
C VAL A 40 2.92 1.47 3.56
N GLY A 41 4.08 1.11 3.02
CA GLY A 41 4.85 1.92 2.10
C GLY A 41 4.37 1.74 0.67
N VAL A 42 4.00 2.82 0.01
CA VAL A 42 3.64 2.85 -1.42
C VAL A 42 4.67 3.70 -2.17
N GLU A 43 5.34 3.08 -3.12
CA GLU A 43 6.18 3.71 -4.12
C GLU A 43 5.43 3.68 -5.45
N SER A 44 4.78 4.78 -5.80
CA SER A 44 4.09 4.96 -7.08
C SER A 44 4.43 6.33 -7.65
N ALA A 45 4.38 6.47 -8.97
CA ALA A 45 4.53 7.74 -9.64
C ALA A 45 3.24 8.59 -9.55
N LEU A 46 2.13 8.00 -9.08
CA LEU A 46 0.92 8.72 -8.75
C LEU A 46 1.15 9.57 -7.49
N THR A 47 1.24 10.88 -7.70
CA THR A 47 1.14 11.85 -6.62
C THR A 47 -0.35 11.93 -6.23
N ALA A 48 -0.67 11.70 -4.97
CA ALA A 48 -2.01 11.98 -4.46
C ALA A 48 -2.13 13.50 -4.36
N ASP A 49 -2.90 14.10 -5.27
CA ASP A 49 -3.33 15.50 -5.20
C ASP A 49 -4.40 15.67 -4.10
#